data_AF-A0A8J6HGL5-F1
#
_entry.id   AF-A0A8J6HGL5-F1
#
_cell.length_a   1.000
_cell.length_b   1.000
_cell.length_c   1.000
_cell.angle_alpha   90.00
_cell.angle_beta   90.00
_cell.angle_gamma   90.00
#
_symmetry.space_group_name_H-M   'P 1'
#
loop_
_entity.id
_entity.type
_entity.pdbx_description
1 polymer ?
#
loop_
_entity_poly.entity_id
_entity_poly.type
_entity_poly.pdbx_seq_one_letter_code
_entity_poly.pdbx_strand_id
1 'polypeptide(L)'
;MYLCLSQERIIQFQATPCPKEPNKEMINDGACWTIISTDKAEYQFYEGMGPVRSPVTPVPIVHSLHLNGGGEVAMLELTGDNFSPSLQVWFGDVEAETMYRCQESMLCVVPDISQFRGEWLWVRQPTQVPVSLVRNDGIIYATGLTFTYTPEPGPRPQCMPADEIMRQGQRTAAVAQAQSQAAIAQESAWNSHGGMH
;
A
#
# COMPACT_ATOMS: atom_id res chain seq x y z
N MET A 1 -23.59 39.70 13.13
CA MET A 1 -23.99 39.50 11.72
C MET A 1 -24.40 38.06 11.55
N TYR A 2 -25.49 37.77 10.84
CA TYR A 2 -26.03 36.43 10.60
C TYR A 2 -26.05 36.11 9.11
N LEU A 3 -25.90 34.83 8.77
CA LEU A 3 -26.13 34.29 7.43
C LEU A 3 -27.62 34.37 7.13
N CYS A 4 -28.02 35.12 6.11
CA CYS A 4 -29.43 35.35 5.79
C CYS A 4 -29.70 35.09 4.31
N LEU A 5 -30.79 34.40 4.02
CA LEU A 5 -31.34 34.27 2.67
C LEU A 5 -32.18 35.51 2.33
N SER A 6 -31.94 36.10 1.17
CA SER A 6 -32.77 37.15 0.61
C SER A 6 -33.00 36.87 -0.87
N GLN A 7 -34.23 36.47 -1.21
CA GLN A 7 -34.54 35.87 -2.52
C GLN A 7 -33.60 34.68 -2.77
N GLU A 8 -32.87 34.66 -3.88
CA GLU A 8 -31.91 33.62 -4.26
C GLU A 8 -30.46 33.93 -3.83
N ARG A 9 -30.26 34.90 -2.93
CA ARG A 9 -28.92 35.35 -2.52
C ARG A 9 -28.68 35.13 -1.04
N ILE A 10 -27.46 34.69 -0.75
CA ILE A 10 -26.91 34.65 0.60
C ILE A 10 -26.29 36.00 0.92
N ILE A 11 -26.77 36.64 1.98
CA ILE A 11 -26.32 37.95 2.44
C ILE A 11 -25.94 37.92 3.92
N GLN A 12 -25.25 38.96 4.38
CA GLN A 12 -25.06 39.20 5.81
C GLN A 12 -26.17 40.12 6.32
N PHE A 13 -26.85 39.71 7.38
CA PHE A 13 -27.88 40.52 8.03
C PHE A 13 -27.41 40.93 9.44
N GLN A 14 -27.57 42.21 9.77
CA GLN A 14 -27.30 42.70 11.12
C GLN A 14 -28.54 42.51 11.99
N ALA A 15 -28.43 41.71 13.04
CA ALA A 15 -29.50 41.53 14.00
C ALA A 15 -29.69 42.78 14.88
N THR A 16 -30.89 42.91 15.44
CA THR A 16 -31.21 43.98 16.38
C THR A 16 -31.21 43.40 17.80
N PRO A 17 -30.46 43.97 18.78
CA PRO A 17 -30.51 43.50 20.16
C PRO A 17 -31.93 43.57 20.75
N CYS A 18 -32.33 42.58 21.56
CA CYS A 18 -33.63 42.59 22.20
C CYS A 18 -33.67 43.63 23.34
N PRO A 19 -34.61 44.61 23.33
CA PRO A 19 -34.64 45.65 24.37
C PRO A 19 -34.95 45.14 25.78
N LYS A 20 -35.57 43.97 25.90
CA LYS A 20 -36.01 43.40 27.19
C LYS A 20 -35.09 42.28 27.70
N GLU A 21 -34.31 41.66 26.83
CA GLU A 21 -33.52 40.46 27.14
C GLU A 21 -32.09 40.62 26.60
N PRO A 22 -31.10 40.92 27.47
CA PRO A 22 -29.75 41.27 27.02
C PRO A 22 -28.98 40.10 26.36
N ASN A 23 -29.45 38.86 26.53
CA ASN A 23 -28.88 37.65 25.94
C ASN A 23 -29.59 37.19 24.67
N LYS A 24 -30.47 38.02 24.08
CA LYS A 24 -31.20 37.68 22.85
C LYS A 24 -31.07 38.78 21.81
N GLU A 25 -31.12 38.35 20.55
CA GLU A 25 -31.15 39.23 19.39
C GLU A 25 -32.35 38.86 18.52
N MET A 26 -32.96 39.86 17.88
CA MET A 26 -34.02 39.67 16.89
C MET A 26 -33.37 39.53 15.51
N ILE A 27 -33.63 38.41 14.85
CA ILE A 27 -33.13 38.08 13.52
C ILE A 27 -34.26 38.09 12.48
N ASN A 28 -33.89 38.12 11.20
CA ASN A 28 -34.83 37.93 10.09
C ASN A 28 -35.14 36.44 9.91
N ASP A 29 -36.35 36.09 9.44
CA ASP A 29 -36.74 34.70 9.16
C ASP A 29 -35.79 34.02 8.16
N GLY A 30 -35.23 34.76 7.20
CA GLY A 30 -34.22 34.25 6.27
C GLY A 30 -32.88 33.88 6.93
N ALA A 31 -32.67 34.24 8.19
CA ALA A 31 -31.51 33.83 8.99
C ALA A 31 -31.79 32.61 9.88
N CYS A 32 -33.01 32.07 9.85
CA CYS A 32 -33.38 30.84 10.54
C CYS A 32 -33.14 29.63 9.61
N TRP A 33 -32.10 28.86 9.89
CA TRP A 33 -31.73 27.68 9.09
C TRP A 33 -32.11 26.40 9.82
N THR A 34 -32.80 25.48 9.13
CA THR A 34 -32.96 24.10 9.62
C THR A 34 -31.72 23.31 9.22
N ILE A 35 -31.08 22.68 10.21
CA ILE A 35 -29.93 21.81 9.97
C ILE A 35 -30.37 20.35 9.90
N ILE A 36 -29.85 19.62 8.92
CA ILE A 36 -30.07 18.18 8.73
C ILE A 36 -28.77 17.52 8.29
N SER A 37 -28.48 16.32 8.81
CA SER A 37 -27.36 15.51 8.34
C SER A 37 -27.68 14.92 6.96
N THR A 38 -26.72 15.01 6.05
CA THR A 38 -26.83 14.44 4.69
C THR A 38 -25.74 13.40 4.47
N ASP A 39 -26.01 12.43 3.60
CA ASP A 39 -25.04 11.43 3.18
C ASP A 39 -25.01 11.33 1.64
N LYS A 40 -23.94 10.76 1.08
CA LYS A 40 -23.72 10.63 -0.37
C LYS A 40 -23.13 9.26 -0.70
N ALA A 41 -23.81 8.52 -1.58
CA ALA A 41 -23.24 7.39 -2.28
C ALA A 41 -22.73 7.83 -3.66
N GLU A 42 -21.50 7.47 -4.00
CA GLU A 42 -20.89 7.73 -5.31
C GLU A 42 -20.39 6.43 -5.93
N TYR A 43 -20.65 6.26 -7.22
CA TYR A 43 -20.25 5.08 -7.99
C TYR A 43 -19.60 5.54 -9.29
N GLN A 44 -18.41 5.01 -9.58
CA GLN A 44 -17.65 5.32 -10.80
C GLN A 44 -17.34 4.03 -11.56
N PHE A 45 -17.57 4.03 -12.87
CA PHE A 45 -17.23 2.91 -13.74
C PHE A 45 -16.87 3.42 -15.14
N TYR A 46 -16.13 2.59 -15.89
CA TYR A 46 -15.79 2.85 -17.29
C TYR A 46 -15.75 1.55 -18.10
N GLU A 47 -16.29 1.58 -19.32
CA GLU A 47 -16.29 0.45 -20.25
C GLU A 47 -14.94 0.39 -21.01
N GLY A 48 -13.91 -0.16 -20.37
CA GLY A 48 -12.53 -0.17 -20.88
C GLY A 48 -12.33 -0.87 -22.22
N MET A 49 -13.16 -1.88 -22.51
CA MET A 49 -13.11 -2.68 -23.73
C MET A 49 -14.35 -2.48 -24.62
N GLY A 50 -15.07 -1.37 -24.43
CA GLY A 50 -16.34 -1.09 -25.09
C GLY A 50 -17.55 -1.75 -24.41
N PRO A 51 -18.74 -1.69 -25.04
CA PRO A 51 -19.99 -2.07 -24.39
C PRO A 51 -20.04 -3.53 -23.92
N VAL A 52 -20.52 -3.74 -22.70
CA VAL A 52 -20.70 -5.08 -22.12
C VAL A 52 -22.17 -5.52 -22.11
N ARG A 53 -22.41 -6.85 -22.03
CA ARG A 53 -23.78 -7.41 -22.00
C ARG A 53 -24.39 -7.46 -20.60
N SER A 54 -23.55 -7.58 -19.58
CA SER A 54 -23.92 -7.66 -18.17
C SER A 54 -24.06 -6.26 -17.59
N PRO A 55 -24.97 -6.03 -16.63
CA PRO A 55 -25.01 -4.74 -15.94
C PRO A 55 -23.69 -4.48 -15.21
N VAL A 56 -23.31 -3.20 -15.07
CA VAL A 56 -22.09 -2.80 -14.33
C VAL A 56 -22.23 -2.96 -12.82
N THR A 57 -23.44 -3.22 -12.32
CA THR A 57 -23.76 -3.42 -10.90
C THR A 57 -23.68 -4.90 -10.50
N PRO A 58 -23.37 -5.20 -9.22
CA PRO A 58 -23.09 -4.26 -8.13
C PRO A 58 -21.70 -3.61 -8.29
N VAL A 59 -21.61 -2.31 -8.03
CA VAL A 59 -20.34 -1.57 -8.14
C VAL A 59 -19.52 -1.85 -6.89
N PRO A 60 -18.28 -2.37 -7.02
CA PRO A 60 -17.42 -2.62 -5.87
C PRO A 60 -16.97 -1.29 -5.27
N ILE A 61 -17.05 -1.19 -3.94
CA ILE A 61 -16.59 -0.03 -3.18
C ILE A 61 -15.38 -0.46 -2.38
N VAL A 62 -14.30 0.33 -2.40
CA VAL A 62 -13.13 0.09 -1.55
C VAL A 62 -13.10 1.16 -0.47
N HIS A 63 -13.16 0.74 0.78
CA HIS A 63 -13.12 1.63 1.94
C HIS A 63 -11.69 1.91 2.39
N SER A 64 -10.82 0.89 2.36
CA SER A 64 -9.44 1.06 2.80
C SER A 64 -8.49 0.03 2.20
N LEU A 65 -7.21 0.40 2.19
CA LEU A 65 -6.08 -0.41 1.74
C LEU A 65 -5.15 -0.68 2.94
N HIS A 66 -4.79 -1.93 3.17
CA HIS A 66 -3.87 -2.33 4.24
C HIS A 66 -2.69 -3.10 3.64
N LEU A 67 -1.49 -2.56 3.80
CA LEU A 67 -0.27 -3.22 3.32
C LEU A 67 0.23 -4.22 4.37
N ASN A 68 0.41 -5.46 3.95
CA ASN A 68 0.97 -6.55 4.74
C ASN A 68 2.31 -6.97 4.13
N GLY A 69 3.35 -7.06 4.96
CA GLY A 69 4.70 -7.47 4.53
C GLY A 69 5.57 -6.31 4.01
N GLY A 70 6.64 -6.65 3.30
CA GLY A 70 7.63 -5.73 2.75
C GLY A 70 8.76 -6.47 2.01
N GLY A 71 9.49 -5.78 1.14
CA GLY A 71 10.55 -6.36 0.32
C GLY A 71 10.00 -7.21 -0.83
N GLU A 72 10.48 -8.45 -0.99
CA GLU A 72 10.17 -9.33 -2.14
C GLU A 72 8.72 -9.82 -2.20
N VAL A 73 8.01 -9.85 -1.07
CA VAL A 73 6.60 -10.28 -1.03
C VAL A 73 5.81 -9.29 -0.17
N ALA A 74 5.25 -8.28 -0.83
CA ALA A 74 4.29 -7.36 -0.25
C ALA A 74 2.89 -7.70 -0.76
N MET A 75 1.92 -7.75 0.15
CA MET A 75 0.52 -8.02 -0.17
C MET A 75 -0.35 -6.84 0.26
N LEU A 76 -1.24 -6.42 -0.61
CA LEU A 76 -2.22 -5.38 -0.31
C LEU A 76 -3.57 -6.03 -0.02
N GLU A 77 -4.14 -5.74 1.14
CA GLU A 77 -5.50 -6.11 1.50
C GLU A 77 -6.44 -4.94 1.23
N LEU A 78 -7.48 -5.20 0.43
CA LEU A 78 -8.56 -4.29 0.14
C LEU A 78 -9.76 -4.70 1.00
N THR A 79 -10.34 -3.74 1.72
CA THR A 79 -11.60 -3.92 2.44
C THR A 79 -12.67 -3.00 1.87
N GLY A 80 -13.89 -3.50 1.74
CA GLY A 80 -14.90 -2.86 0.93
C GLY A 80 -16.24 -3.58 0.91
N ASP A 81 -16.98 -3.41 -0.18
CA ASP A 81 -18.25 -4.07 -0.44
C ASP A 81 -18.34 -4.53 -1.90
N ASN A 82 -19.23 -5.49 -2.16
CA ASN A 82 -19.59 -5.99 -3.49
C ASN A 82 -18.41 -6.55 -4.29
N PHE A 83 -17.39 -7.05 -3.61
CA PHE A 83 -16.31 -7.76 -4.27
C PHE A 83 -16.80 -9.08 -4.87
N SER A 84 -16.16 -9.50 -5.97
CA SER A 84 -16.46 -10.77 -6.62
C SER A 84 -15.18 -11.40 -7.17
N PRO A 85 -15.15 -12.73 -7.40
CA PRO A 85 -14.01 -13.42 -8.00
C PRO A 85 -13.68 -12.97 -9.43
N SER A 86 -14.59 -12.24 -10.10
CA SER A 86 -14.37 -11.70 -11.44
C SER A 86 -13.60 -10.37 -11.46
N LEU A 87 -13.23 -9.83 -10.29
CA LEU A 87 -12.47 -8.59 -10.17
C LEU A 87 -10.97 -8.89 -10.01
N GLN A 88 -10.16 -8.07 -10.68
CA GLN A 88 -8.71 -8.02 -10.52
C GLN A 88 -8.31 -6.63 -10.03
N VAL A 89 -7.32 -6.57 -9.14
CA VAL A 89 -6.74 -5.31 -8.68
C VAL A 89 -5.71 -4.84 -9.69
N TRP A 90 -5.79 -3.58 -10.07
CA TRP A 90 -4.85 -2.93 -10.97
C TRP A 90 -4.16 -1.78 -10.26
N PHE A 91 -2.85 -1.70 -10.42
CA PHE A 91 -2.04 -0.57 -10.00
C PHE A 91 -1.66 0.19 -11.27
N GLY A 92 -2.27 1.36 -11.48
CA GLY A 92 -2.11 2.07 -12.75
C GLY A 92 -2.52 1.19 -13.94
N ASP A 93 -1.55 0.85 -14.79
CA ASP A 93 -1.66 0.00 -15.96
C ASP A 93 -1.14 -1.44 -15.74
N VAL A 94 -0.80 -1.80 -14.50
CA VAL A 94 -0.27 -3.13 -14.13
C VAL A 94 -1.33 -3.94 -13.39
N GLU A 95 -1.72 -5.08 -13.97
CA GLU A 95 -2.58 -6.07 -13.33
C GLU A 95 -1.82 -6.80 -12.21
N ALA A 96 -2.44 -6.94 -11.03
CA ALA A 96 -1.89 -7.65 -9.90
C ALA A 96 -2.53 -9.03 -9.71
N GLU A 97 -1.74 -9.99 -9.23
CA GLU A 97 -2.27 -11.29 -8.83
C GLU A 97 -3.24 -11.12 -7.65
N THR A 98 -4.53 -11.32 -7.90
CA THR A 98 -5.61 -11.04 -6.95
C THR A 98 -6.21 -12.33 -6.38
N MET A 99 -6.33 -12.39 -5.05
CA MET A 99 -7.00 -13.45 -4.31
C MET A 99 -8.29 -12.92 -3.66
N TYR A 100 -9.42 -13.36 -4.19
CA TYR A 100 -10.73 -13.08 -3.60
C TYR A 100 -10.93 -13.88 -2.30
N ARG A 101 -11.33 -13.22 -1.20
CA ARG A 101 -11.72 -13.88 0.05
C ARG A 101 -13.24 -13.90 0.21
N CYS A 102 -13.87 -12.73 0.19
CA CYS A 102 -15.32 -12.57 0.34
C CYS A 102 -15.78 -11.24 -0.28
N GLN A 103 -17.08 -10.92 -0.19
CA GLN A 103 -17.65 -9.69 -0.74
C GLN A 103 -17.11 -8.40 -0.09
N GLU A 104 -16.41 -8.52 1.03
CA GLU A 104 -15.87 -7.40 1.81
C GLU A 104 -14.34 -7.37 1.86
N SER A 105 -13.65 -8.41 1.37
CA SER A 105 -12.20 -8.53 1.46
C SER A 105 -11.61 -9.25 0.24
N MET A 106 -10.54 -8.67 -0.31
CA MET A 106 -9.65 -9.33 -1.27
C MET A 106 -8.20 -8.93 -1.00
N LEU A 107 -7.28 -9.76 -1.47
CA LEU A 107 -5.86 -9.52 -1.40
C LEU A 107 -5.31 -9.40 -2.82
N CYS A 108 -4.21 -8.68 -2.98
CA CYS A 108 -3.38 -8.84 -4.17
C CYS A 108 -1.89 -8.75 -3.82
N VAL A 109 -1.05 -9.35 -4.66
CA VAL A 109 0.39 -9.16 -4.60
C VAL A 109 0.72 -7.77 -5.14
N VAL A 110 1.50 -6.99 -4.39
CA VAL A 110 1.95 -5.68 -4.86
C VAL A 110 2.94 -5.88 -6.02
N PRO A 111 2.67 -5.36 -7.22
CA PRO A 111 3.58 -5.51 -8.35
C PRO A 111 4.92 -4.83 -8.08
N ASP A 112 6.00 -5.40 -8.62
CA ASP A 112 7.31 -4.75 -8.58
C ASP A 112 7.29 -3.43 -9.36
N ILE A 113 8.00 -2.43 -8.86
CA ILE A 113 8.01 -1.10 -9.45
C ILE A 113 8.55 -1.09 -10.90
N SER A 114 9.44 -2.02 -11.25
CA SER A 114 10.00 -2.10 -12.60
C SER A 114 8.95 -2.40 -13.68
N GLN A 115 7.78 -2.91 -13.30
CA GLN A 115 6.70 -3.25 -14.23
C GLN A 115 5.99 -2.01 -14.80
N PHE A 116 5.99 -0.88 -14.09
CA PHE A 116 5.31 0.35 -14.53
C PHE A 116 6.09 1.07 -15.65
N ARG A 117 7.42 0.99 -15.61
CA ARG A 117 8.34 1.49 -16.65
C ARG A 117 9.63 0.68 -16.59
N GLY A 118 9.99 0.02 -17.69
CA GLY A 118 11.13 -0.92 -17.78
C GLY A 118 12.53 -0.38 -17.45
N GLU A 119 12.67 0.86 -16.97
CA GLU A 119 13.94 1.44 -16.51
C GLU A 119 14.00 1.67 -14.98
N TRP A 120 12.93 1.40 -14.23
CA TRP A 120 12.88 1.66 -12.80
C TRP A 120 13.33 0.45 -11.98
N LEU A 121 14.63 0.37 -11.69
CA LEU A 121 15.19 -0.64 -10.76
C LEU A 121 14.96 -0.27 -9.29
N TRP A 122 14.71 1.01 -9.00
CA TRP A 122 14.38 1.53 -7.66
C TRP A 122 13.66 2.87 -7.77
N VAL A 123 12.83 3.16 -6.77
CA VAL A 123 12.15 4.44 -6.65
C VAL A 123 13.12 5.46 -6.05
N ARG A 124 13.31 6.63 -6.69
CA ARG A 124 14.11 7.73 -6.11
C ARG A 124 13.28 8.73 -5.31
N GLN A 125 11.98 8.82 -5.61
CA GLN A 125 11.01 9.69 -4.96
C GLN A 125 9.68 8.93 -4.86
N PRO A 126 8.89 9.09 -3.78
CA PRO A 126 7.63 8.39 -3.63
C PRO A 126 6.76 8.43 -4.90
N THR A 127 6.45 7.27 -5.47
CA THR A 127 5.62 7.17 -6.67
C THR A 127 4.23 6.71 -6.29
N GLN A 128 3.23 7.52 -6.60
CA GLN A 128 1.84 7.18 -6.38
C GLN A 128 1.21 6.63 -7.66
N VAL A 129 0.51 5.51 -7.53
CA VAL A 129 -0.25 4.89 -8.62
C VAL A 129 -1.69 4.70 -8.18
N PRO A 130 -2.68 4.95 -9.06
CA PRO A 130 -4.08 4.73 -8.72
C PRO A 130 -4.34 3.23 -8.59
N VAL A 131 -5.19 2.86 -7.62
CA VAL A 131 -5.68 1.48 -7.47
C VAL A 131 -7.07 1.41 -8.11
N SER A 132 -7.26 0.45 -9.02
CA SER A 132 -8.55 0.22 -9.69
C SER A 132 -8.98 -1.23 -9.53
N LEU A 133 -10.28 -1.48 -9.60
CA LEU A 133 -10.81 -2.84 -9.73
C LEU A 133 -11.30 -3.04 -11.16
N VAL A 134 -10.80 -4.07 -11.83
CA VAL A 134 -11.16 -4.36 -13.22
C VAL A 134 -11.88 -5.69 -13.29
N ARG A 135 -13.07 -5.69 -13.90
CA ARG A 135 -13.87 -6.88 -14.11
C ARG A 135 -13.38 -7.64 -15.33
N ASN A 136 -13.57 -8.96 -15.35
CA ASN A 136 -13.16 -9.86 -16.43
C ASN A 136 -13.73 -9.52 -17.83
N ASP A 137 -14.78 -8.69 -17.92
CA ASP A 137 -15.34 -8.19 -19.18
C ASP A 137 -14.88 -6.76 -19.54
N GLY A 138 -13.90 -6.22 -18.82
CA GLY A 138 -13.24 -4.95 -19.13
C GLY A 138 -13.85 -3.72 -18.47
N ILE A 139 -14.81 -3.87 -17.55
CA ILE A 139 -15.30 -2.75 -16.74
C ILE A 139 -14.25 -2.34 -15.71
N ILE A 140 -13.92 -1.05 -15.68
CA ILE A 140 -12.97 -0.46 -14.73
C ILE A 140 -13.76 0.31 -13.68
N TYR A 141 -13.58 -0.02 -12.41
CA TYR A 141 -14.12 0.69 -11.26
C TYR A 141 -12.99 1.47 -10.57
N ALA A 142 -13.07 2.80 -10.65
CA ALA A 142 -12.12 3.68 -9.97
C ALA A 142 -12.40 3.67 -8.46
N THR A 143 -11.38 3.37 -7.66
CA THR A 143 -11.52 3.33 -6.19
C THR A 143 -11.34 4.71 -5.54
N GLY A 144 -10.72 5.65 -6.24
CA GLY A 144 -10.26 6.92 -5.67
C GLY A 144 -9.05 6.80 -4.75
N LEU A 145 -8.54 5.59 -4.52
CA LEU A 145 -7.38 5.33 -3.67
C LEU A 145 -6.11 5.18 -4.50
N THR A 146 -4.97 5.50 -3.89
CA THR A 146 -3.65 5.38 -4.50
C THR A 146 -2.75 4.53 -3.64
N PHE A 147 -1.91 3.72 -4.25
CA PHE A 147 -0.80 3.05 -3.59
C PHE A 147 0.49 3.86 -3.78
N THR A 148 1.32 3.95 -2.73
CA THR A 148 2.58 4.70 -2.77
C THR A 148 3.76 3.74 -2.66
N TYR A 149 4.58 3.68 -3.70
CA TYR A 149 5.88 3.04 -3.64
C TYR A 149 6.89 4.01 -3.04
N THR A 150 7.46 3.66 -1.89
CA THR A 150 8.53 4.43 -1.26
C THR A 150 9.89 3.87 -1.66
N PRO A 151 10.89 4.75 -1.94
CA PRO A 151 12.28 4.32 -2.05
C PRO A 151 12.66 3.44 -0.86
N GLU A 152 13.15 2.23 -1.10
CA GLU A 152 14.04 1.65 -0.10
C GLU A 152 15.28 2.57 -0.02
N PRO A 153 15.83 2.82 1.19
CA PRO A 153 17.17 3.36 1.27
C PRO A 153 18.04 2.43 0.43
N GLY A 154 18.64 2.98 -0.65
CA GLY A 154 19.33 2.18 -1.67
C GLY A 154 20.29 1.15 -1.06
N PRO A 155 20.75 0.14 -1.83
CA PRO A 155 21.46 -1.02 -1.31
C PRO A 155 22.44 -0.58 -0.24
N ARG A 156 22.23 -1.03 1.01
CA ARG A 156 23.13 -0.69 2.11
C ARG A 156 24.54 -0.93 1.55
N PRO A 157 25.46 0.06 1.59
CA PRO A 157 26.82 -0.21 1.17
C PRO A 157 27.24 -1.49 1.89
N GLN A 158 27.65 -2.51 1.14
CA GLN A 158 28.16 -3.74 1.71
C GLN A 158 29.08 -3.34 2.85
N CYS A 159 28.77 -3.78 4.07
CA CYS A 159 29.65 -3.52 5.20
C CYS A 159 30.93 -4.30 4.91
N MET A 160 31.88 -3.65 4.22
CA MET A 160 33.22 -4.17 3.97
C MET A 160 33.84 -4.74 5.25
N PRO A 161 33.64 -4.15 6.46
CA PRO A 161 34.14 -4.74 7.69
C PRO A 161 33.52 -6.11 8.00
N ALA A 162 32.23 -6.31 7.72
CA ALA A 162 31.54 -7.58 7.98
C ALA A 162 31.99 -8.68 7.01
N ASP A 163 32.16 -8.36 5.73
CA ASP A 163 32.67 -9.29 4.73
C ASP A 163 34.13 -9.68 4.99
N GLU A 164 34.93 -8.73 5.48
CA GLU A 164 36.33 -8.97 5.85
C GLU A 164 36.46 -9.81 7.12
N ILE A 165 35.62 -9.59 8.13
CA ILE A 165 35.53 -10.42 9.33
C ILE A 165 35.08 -11.85 8.97
N MET A 166 34.07 -12.02 8.11
CA MET A 166 33.61 -13.33 7.68
C MET A 166 34.69 -14.08 6.88
N ARG A 167 35.41 -13.39 5.98
CA ARG A 167 36.57 -13.98 5.27
C ARG A 167 37.73 -14.32 6.22
N GLN A 168 38.00 -13.50 7.23
CA GLN A 168 39.00 -13.82 8.25
C GLN A 168 38.59 -15.04 9.06
N GLY A 169 37.33 -15.15 9.47
CA GLY A 169 36.80 -16.31 10.19
C GLY A 169 36.91 -17.61 9.39
N GLN A 170 36.64 -17.56 8.08
CA GLN A 170 36.82 -18.71 7.19
C GLN A 170 38.30 -19.09 7.03
N ARG A 171 39.19 -18.10 6.92
CA ARG A 171 40.65 -18.33 6.82
C ARG A 171 41.23 -18.92 8.11
N THR A 172 40.84 -18.41 9.27
CA THR A 172 41.31 -18.96 10.56
C THR A 172 40.79 -20.37 10.80
N ALA A 173 39.53 -20.66 10.45
CA ALA A 173 38.98 -22.01 10.51
C ALA A 173 39.73 -23.00 9.59
N ALA A 174 40.04 -22.59 8.36
CA ALA A 174 40.80 -23.42 7.41
C ALA A 174 42.23 -23.69 7.90
N VAL A 175 42.91 -22.69 8.47
CA VAL A 175 44.26 -22.87 9.04
C VAL A 175 44.24 -23.79 10.26
N ALA A 176 43.25 -23.68 11.14
CA ALA A 176 43.11 -24.55 12.31
C ALA A 176 42.86 -26.01 11.91
N GLN A 177 42.06 -26.25 10.86
CA GLN A 177 41.84 -27.58 10.30
C GLN A 177 43.08 -28.18 9.63
N ALA A 178 43.87 -27.35 8.92
CA ALA A 178 45.11 -27.82 8.32
C ALA A 178 46.17 -28.18 9.38
N GLN A 179 46.25 -27.41 10.46
CA GLN A 179 47.17 -27.67 11.57
C GLN A 179 46.81 -28.93 12.36
N SER A 180 45.51 -29.17 12.60
CA SER A 180 45.07 -30.41 13.27
C SER A 180 45.34 -31.66 12.43
N GLN A 181 45.11 -31.59 11.11
CA GLN A 181 45.43 -32.69 10.20
C GLN A 181 46.95 -32.95 10.11
N ALA A 182 47.77 -31.90 10.11
CA ALA A 182 49.23 -32.03 10.12
C ALA A 182 49.74 -32.65 11.44
N ALA A 183 49.16 -32.27 12.58
CA ALA A 183 49.50 -32.84 13.88
C ALA A 183 49.18 -34.35 13.95
N ILE A 184 47.99 -34.74 13.47
CA ILE A 184 47.56 -36.15 13.40
C ILE A 184 48.47 -36.97 12.45
N ALA A 185 48.91 -36.38 11.34
CA ALA A 185 49.85 -37.02 10.41
C ALA A 185 51.26 -37.20 11.00
N GLN A 186 51.74 -36.25 11.81
CA GLN A 186 53.02 -36.37 12.52
C GLN A 186 52.97 -37.40 13.65
N GLU A 187 51.86 -37.48 14.40
CA GLU A 187 51.68 -38.46 15.47
C GLU A 187 51.61 -39.90 14.93
N SER A 188 50.95 -40.10 13.79
CA SER A 188 50.92 -41.38 13.09
C SER A 188 52.27 -41.79 12.49
N ALA A 189 53.08 -40.84 12.01
CA ALA A 189 54.45 -41.10 11.52
C ALA A 189 55.44 -41.43 12.65
N TRP A 190 55.26 -40.87 13.85
CA TRP A 190 56.03 -41.22 15.05
C TRP A 190 55.68 -42.63 15.55
N ASN A 191 54.39 -42.98 15.57
CA ASN A 191 53.94 -44.29 16.03
C ASN A 191 54.31 -45.44 15.09
N SER A 192 54.60 -45.18 13.81
CA SER A 192 55.03 -46.20 12.85
C SER A 192 56.52 -46.59 12.96
N HIS A 193 57.33 -45.82 13.69
CA HIS A 193 58.78 -46.07 13.83
C HIS A 193 59.20 -46.57 15.23
N GLY A 194 58.27 -46.72 16.18
CA GLY A 194 58.56 -47.14 17.55
C GLY A 194 58.44 -48.64 17.84
N GLY A 195 58.24 -49.48 16.83
CA GLY A 195 57.87 -50.90 16.99
C GLY A 195 58.92 -51.90 16.50
N MET A 196 60.21 -51.74 16.84
CA MET A 196 61.18 -52.82 16.74
C MET A 196 62.24 -52.68 17.83
N HIS A 197 61.99 -53.30 18.99
CA HIS A 197 63.00 -53.93 19.84
C HIS A 197 62.31 -55.00 20.70
#